data_AF-H2JEN5-F1
#
_entry.id   AF-H2JEN5-F1
#
_cell.length_a   1.000
_cell.length_b   1.000
_cell.length_c   1.000
_cell.angle_alpha   90.00
_cell.angle_beta   90.00
_cell.angle_gamma   90.00
#
_symmetry.space_group_name_H-M   'P 1'
#
loop_
_entity.id
_entity.type
_entity.pdbx_description
1 polymer ?
#
loop_
_entity_poly.entity_id
_entity_poly.type
_entity_poly.pdbx_seq_one_letter_code
_entity_poly.pdbx_strand_id
1 'polypeptide(L)'
;MILLNKALKYCEDVIEGREITTWEVKKQCCIFVQDYYQNQYNESFEFYFDEKKLKKINNLLKLFNYATGFVAGQQVLNGLEGFQALFIAAIFGWRYKKNKREFRYRDVVLFIPRKNAKSFIAALVILLLMLTEQNFSEFYSICIDRDLAKETRKAMAQLIKASPLIQKHFIVSESEIGVIKCRITNSYYIPRTSKANKNNSIRPACFVADEVGAFTTNDNIQAMRKGQLSVLNPIQIQTTTAYAESDSIMLDELEYDRSVLKGITPNPKLFCLLYYCSREEAWTEEGLYKANPLRVEKNYAEIRADREIAKIKTSEQEELLTKNFNVFLETNELNKYLDMDHWKKWEITEEEFKRRIKGKKVKVGVDLSVTTDLTAVGIEFEDEDIIYCKSHGFLPEDSLASRREKIDYRAYAKAGYCDLHKGMTVNYTLVEEYIRNIEVKYECEIEVIVTDPTNAKEMMERLSADYDVVLLKQTYTNLSPATKEYRKAVYDGKTRHVKNELLDWNMNKASTSKGKGDDEMLIKEDKNKQRIDMVVVLVFAYTEFVGSNIKVNTSKYHTEEYINSFYGGGDEDI
;
A
#
# COMPACT_ATOMS: atom_id res chain seq x y z
N MET A 1 -20.75 -28.25 22.46
CA MET A 1 -19.36 -28.62 22.05
C MET A 1 -18.48 -27.42 22.28
N ILE A 2 -17.42 -27.46 23.10
CA ILE A 2 -16.69 -26.25 23.56
C ILE A 2 -16.29 -25.34 22.39
N LEU A 3 -15.68 -25.89 21.34
CA LEU A 3 -15.25 -25.12 20.17
C LEU A 3 -16.39 -24.35 19.50
N LEU A 4 -17.50 -25.02 19.20
CA LEU A 4 -18.66 -24.40 18.55
C LEU A 4 -19.39 -23.42 19.47
N ASN A 5 -19.51 -23.76 20.76
CA ASN A 5 -20.14 -22.87 21.73
C ASN A 5 -19.35 -21.56 21.86
N LYS A 6 -18.01 -21.62 21.88
CA LYS A 6 -17.16 -20.42 21.86
C LYS A 6 -17.30 -19.61 20.57
N ALA A 7 -17.35 -20.28 19.41
CA ALA A 7 -17.52 -19.63 18.11
C ALA A 7 -18.87 -18.90 18.01
N LEU A 8 -19.97 -19.55 18.37
CA LEU A 8 -21.32 -18.96 18.33
C LEU A 8 -21.46 -17.83 19.34
N LYS A 9 -20.98 -18.03 20.58
CA LYS A 9 -20.98 -16.98 21.59
C LYS A 9 -20.21 -15.74 21.13
N TYR A 10 -19.03 -15.92 20.53
CA TYR A 10 -18.27 -14.80 19.96
C TYR A 10 -19.06 -14.06 18.87
N CYS A 11 -19.74 -14.79 17.98
CA CYS A 11 -20.58 -14.16 16.97
C CYS A 11 -21.73 -13.36 17.59
N GLU A 12 -22.42 -13.92 18.57
CA GLU A 12 -23.51 -13.27 19.30
C GLU A 12 -23.02 -12.01 20.01
N ASP A 13 -21.90 -12.09 20.74
CA ASP A 13 -21.28 -10.97 21.45
C ASP A 13 -20.88 -9.85 20.48
N VAL A 14 -20.36 -10.18 19.30
CA VAL A 14 -20.04 -9.19 18.24
C VAL A 14 -21.29 -8.56 17.63
N ILE A 15 -22.33 -9.35 17.34
CA ILE A 15 -23.56 -8.88 16.71
C ILE A 15 -24.28 -7.90 17.64
N GLU A 16 -24.35 -8.26 18.92
CA GLU A 16 -25.01 -7.50 19.98
C GLU A 16 -24.15 -6.34 20.50
N GLY A 17 -22.91 -6.21 20.04
CA GLY A 17 -22.02 -5.09 20.38
C GLY A 17 -21.35 -5.20 21.75
N ARG A 18 -21.37 -6.38 22.39
CA ARG A 18 -20.59 -6.67 23.60
C ARG A 18 -19.10 -6.81 23.31
N GLU A 19 -18.77 -7.30 22.12
CA GLU A 19 -17.40 -7.45 21.65
C GLU A 19 -17.02 -6.32 20.68
N ILE A 20 -16.10 -5.45 21.09
CA ILE A 20 -15.62 -4.32 20.27
C ILE A 20 -14.75 -4.85 19.12
N THR A 21 -15.17 -4.59 17.89
CA THR A 21 -14.46 -5.02 16.68
C THR A 21 -14.86 -4.20 15.45
N THR A 22 -14.31 -4.55 14.29
CA THR A 22 -14.57 -3.88 13.02
C THR A 22 -15.92 -4.28 12.43
N TRP A 23 -16.44 -3.47 11.50
CA TRP A 23 -17.69 -3.78 10.82
C TRP A 23 -17.55 -5.03 9.94
N GLU A 24 -16.35 -5.31 9.41
CA GLU A 24 -16.05 -6.50 8.62
C GLU A 24 -16.21 -7.79 9.45
N VAL A 25 -15.62 -7.82 10.65
CA VAL A 25 -15.77 -8.95 11.57
C VAL A 25 -17.22 -9.12 11.98
N LYS A 26 -17.92 -8.02 12.28
CA LYS A 26 -19.37 -8.06 12.58
C LYS A 26 -20.17 -8.65 11.43
N LYS A 27 -19.90 -8.24 10.19
CA LYS A 27 -20.56 -8.77 9.00
C LYS A 27 -20.26 -10.26 8.80
N GLN A 28 -19.01 -10.69 9.00
CA GLN A 28 -18.64 -12.11 8.91
C GLN A 28 -19.33 -12.96 9.97
N CYS A 29 -19.46 -12.46 11.22
CA CYS A 29 -20.22 -13.10 12.29
C CYS A 29 -21.71 -13.22 11.94
N CYS A 30 -22.32 -12.17 11.40
CA CYS A 30 -23.71 -12.22 10.90
C CYS A 30 -23.88 -13.31 9.84
N ILE A 31 -22.99 -13.37 8.84
CA ILE A 31 -23.01 -14.40 7.79
C ILE A 31 -22.91 -15.80 8.41
N PHE A 32 -21.97 -16.01 9.33
CA PHE A 32 -21.78 -17.30 9.98
C PHE A 32 -23.03 -17.76 10.76
N VAL A 33 -23.62 -16.87 11.57
CA VAL A 33 -24.83 -17.14 12.37
C VAL A 33 -26.04 -17.37 11.48
N GLN A 34 -26.25 -16.55 10.46
CA GLN A 34 -27.35 -16.70 9.51
C GLN A 34 -27.22 -18.01 8.74
N ASP A 35 -26.02 -18.35 8.27
CA ASP A 35 -25.78 -19.60 7.58
C ASP A 35 -26.05 -20.79 8.51
N TYR A 36 -25.59 -20.72 9.76
CA TYR A 36 -25.71 -21.79 10.75
C TYR A 36 -27.16 -22.00 11.21
N TYR A 37 -27.93 -20.96 11.52
CA TYR A 37 -29.28 -21.14 12.03
C TYR A 37 -30.36 -21.18 10.94
N GLN A 38 -30.09 -20.64 9.74
CA GLN A 38 -31.11 -20.45 8.71
C GLN A 38 -30.71 -21.04 7.36
N ASN A 39 -29.66 -20.51 6.70
CA ASN A 39 -29.44 -20.81 5.27
C ASN A 39 -29.12 -22.28 5.03
N GLN A 40 -28.41 -22.96 5.94
CA GLN A 40 -28.11 -24.38 5.75
C GLN A 40 -29.34 -25.29 5.62
N TYR A 41 -30.50 -24.86 6.10
CA TYR A 41 -31.76 -25.59 5.99
C TYR A 41 -32.54 -25.28 4.70
N ASN A 42 -32.11 -24.30 3.91
CA ASN A 42 -32.68 -24.00 2.60
C ASN A 42 -32.11 -24.96 1.53
N GLU A 43 -32.96 -25.53 0.69
CA GLU A 43 -32.55 -26.46 -0.39
C GLU A 43 -31.58 -25.82 -1.40
N SER A 44 -31.77 -24.54 -1.72
CA SER A 44 -30.94 -23.80 -2.67
C SER A 44 -29.53 -23.47 -2.15
N PHE A 45 -29.32 -23.52 -0.82
CA PHE A 45 -28.03 -23.20 -0.22
C PHE A 45 -27.10 -24.42 -0.28
N GLU A 46 -25.93 -24.27 -0.89
CA GLU A 46 -25.05 -25.39 -1.24
C GLU A 46 -24.30 -26.02 -0.07
N PHE A 47 -24.29 -25.36 1.09
CA PHE A 47 -23.44 -25.72 2.23
C PHE A 47 -24.23 -26.16 3.46
N TYR A 48 -23.61 -27.00 4.29
CA TYR A 48 -24.15 -27.32 5.62
C TYR A 48 -23.02 -27.36 6.65
N PHE A 49 -23.38 -27.21 7.92
CA PHE A 49 -22.42 -27.26 9.02
C PHE A 49 -22.34 -28.67 9.59
N ASP A 50 -21.19 -29.33 9.43
CA ASP A 50 -20.98 -30.70 9.91
C ASP A 50 -20.44 -30.70 11.35
N GLU A 51 -21.35 -30.67 12.32
CA GLU A 51 -21.00 -30.75 13.74
C GLU A 51 -20.25 -32.05 14.10
N LYS A 52 -20.47 -33.15 13.38
CA LYS A 52 -19.77 -34.43 13.64
C LYS A 52 -18.30 -34.31 13.26
N LYS A 53 -17.99 -33.68 12.13
CA LYS A 53 -16.61 -33.36 11.72
C LYS A 53 -15.98 -32.37 12.68
N LEU A 54 -16.69 -31.32 13.06
CA LEU A 54 -16.18 -30.34 14.02
C LEU A 54 -15.92 -30.94 15.39
N LYS A 55 -16.72 -31.93 15.83
CA LYS A 55 -16.49 -32.67 17.09
C LYS A 55 -15.16 -33.42 17.11
N LYS A 56 -14.69 -33.92 15.95
CA LYS A 56 -13.35 -34.51 15.85
C LYS A 56 -12.27 -33.47 16.09
N ILE A 57 -12.39 -32.29 15.47
CA ILE A 57 -11.46 -31.18 15.67
C ILE A 57 -11.47 -30.70 17.13
N ASN A 58 -12.66 -30.50 17.71
CA ASN A 58 -12.81 -30.18 19.13
C ASN A 58 -12.06 -31.17 20.03
N ASN A 59 -12.14 -32.48 19.73
CA ASN A 59 -11.44 -33.49 20.52
C ASN A 59 -9.93 -33.53 20.24
N LEU A 60 -9.48 -33.28 19.02
CA LEU A 60 -8.06 -33.15 18.71
C LEU A 60 -7.43 -31.97 19.46
N LEU A 61 -8.13 -30.82 19.53
CA LEU A 61 -7.68 -29.65 20.28
C LEU A 61 -7.47 -29.91 21.78
N LYS A 62 -8.09 -30.96 22.35
CA LYS A 62 -7.83 -31.39 23.74
C LYS A 62 -6.46 -32.03 23.94
N LEU A 63 -5.87 -32.51 22.85
CA LEU A 63 -4.58 -33.22 22.85
C LEU A 63 -3.40 -32.28 22.64
N PHE A 64 -3.67 -31.04 22.21
CA PHE A 64 -2.68 -29.99 22.06
C PHE A 64 -2.56 -29.16 23.33
N ASN A 65 -1.32 -28.80 23.69
CA ASN A 65 -1.03 -27.84 24.75
C ASN A 65 -0.29 -26.63 24.18
N TYR A 66 -0.48 -25.47 24.79
CA TYR A 66 0.31 -24.29 24.49
C TYR A 66 1.77 -24.50 24.84
N ALA A 67 2.67 -24.13 23.93
CA ALA A 67 4.11 -24.28 24.14
C ALA A 67 4.75 -23.09 24.86
N THR A 68 4.17 -21.90 24.72
CA THR A 68 4.74 -20.63 25.17
C THR A 68 3.63 -19.67 25.64
N GLY A 69 4.02 -18.53 26.21
CA GLY A 69 3.09 -17.49 26.68
C GLY A 69 2.54 -17.76 28.09
N PHE A 70 1.62 -16.91 28.55
CA PHE A 70 1.06 -16.97 29.91
C PHE A 70 0.25 -18.25 30.20
N VAL A 71 -0.10 -19.01 29.16
CA VAL A 71 -0.89 -20.24 29.24
C VAL A 71 -0.05 -21.49 28.88
N ALA A 72 1.28 -21.41 28.88
CA ALA A 72 2.15 -22.53 28.56
C ALA A 72 1.80 -23.79 29.38
N GLY A 73 1.77 -24.94 28.71
CA GLY A 73 1.38 -26.23 29.27
C GLY A 73 -0.13 -26.45 29.38
N GLN A 74 -0.97 -25.42 29.27
CA GLN A 74 -2.42 -25.57 29.31
C GLN A 74 -2.98 -26.15 28.00
N GLN A 75 -4.11 -26.84 28.09
CA GLN A 75 -4.81 -27.41 26.95
C GLN A 75 -5.34 -26.32 25.99
N VAL A 76 -5.10 -26.49 24.69
CA VAL A 76 -5.47 -25.51 23.66
C VAL A 76 -6.96 -25.23 23.62
N LEU A 77 -7.82 -26.27 23.60
CA LEU A 77 -9.29 -26.08 23.50
C LEU A 77 -9.85 -25.08 24.54
N ASN A 78 -9.37 -25.17 25.78
CA ASN A 78 -9.86 -24.33 26.87
C ASN A 78 -9.30 -22.90 26.79
N GLY A 79 -8.07 -22.73 26.30
CA GLY A 79 -7.44 -21.41 26.16
C GLY A 79 -7.74 -20.67 24.86
N LEU A 80 -8.46 -21.28 23.90
CA LEU A 80 -8.84 -20.57 22.67
C LEU A 80 -9.74 -19.37 22.96
N GLU A 81 -9.39 -18.21 22.42
CA GLU A 81 -10.26 -17.04 22.42
C GLU A 81 -11.42 -17.18 21.42
N GLY A 82 -12.46 -16.37 21.59
CA GLY A 82 -13.70 -16.44 20.80
C GLY A 82 -13.47 -16.39 19.28
N PHE A 83 -12.67 -15.43 18.81
CA PHE A 83 -12.35 -15.30 17.40
C PHE A 83 -11.52 -16.49 16.86
N GLN A 84 -10.63 -17.06 17.67
CA GLN A 84 -9.84 -18.23 17.29
C GLN A 84 -10.73 -19.46 17.15
N ALA A 85 -11.71 -19.62 18.06
CA ALA A 85 -12.72 -20.66 17.98
C ALA A 85 -13.58 -20.50 16.72
N LEU A 86 -14.03 -19.28 16.40
CA LEU A 86 -14.76 -18.98 15.17
C LEU A 86 -13.91 -19.34 13.92
N PHE A 87 -12.65 -18.92 13.88
CA PHE A 87 -11.75 -19.19 12.77
C PHE A 87 -11.60 -20.70 12.49
N ILE A 88 -11.34 -21.50 13.54
CA ILE A 88 -11.25 -22.96 13.42
C ILE A 88 -12.61 -23.57 13.06
N ALA A 89 -13.71 -23.12 13.67
CA ALA A 89 -15.05 -23.62 13.40
C ALA A 89 -15.49 -23.36 11.95
N ALA A 90 -15.13 -22.20 11.40
CA ALA A 90 -15.40 -21.86 10.00
C ALA A 90 -14.70 -22.84 9.04
N ILE A 91 -13.38 -23.00 9.18
CA ILE A 91 -12.58 -23.86 8.31
C ILE A 91 -13.07 -25.32 8.37
N PHE A 92 -13.23 -25.85 9.59
CA PHE A 92 -13.46 -27.29 9.75
C PHE A 92 -14.93 -27.69 9.87
N GLY A 93 -15.86 -26.76 10.04
CA GLY A 93 -17.30 -27.04 10.19
C GLY A 93 -18.07 -27.05 8.88
N TRP A 94 -17.79 -26.13 7.96
CA TRP A 94 -18.61 -25.96 6.75
C TRP A 94 -18.23 -26.91 5.61
N ARG A 95 -19.22 -27.59 5.02
CA ARG A 95 -19.06 -28.56 3.92
C ARG A 95 -20.06 -28.33 2.80
N TYR A 96 -19.76 -28.82 1.60
CA TYR A 96 -20.75 -28.91 0.53
C TYR A 96 -21.78 -30.01 0.84
N LYS A 97 -23.06 -29.74 0.57
CA LYS A 97 -24.14 -30.74 0.66
C LYS A 97 -23.95 -31.86 -0.36
N LYS A 98 -23.55 -31.51 -1.59
CA LYS A 98 -23.30 -32.46 -2.70
C LYS A 98 -22.14 -33.40 -2.40
N ASN A 99 -21.03 -32.86 -1.90
CA ASN A 99 -19.88 -33.66 -1.45
C ASN A 99 -19.49 -33.30 -0.02
N LYS A 100 -19.92 -34.13 0.93
CA LYS A 100 -19.68 -33.95 2.37
C LYS A 100 -18.20 -34.00 2.79
N ARG A 101 -17.30 -34.35 1.87
CA ARG A 101 -15.84 -34.33 2.10
C ARG A 101 -15.21 -32.98 1.75
N GLU A 102 -15.88 -32.18 0.92
CA GLU A 102 -15.38 -30.88 0.44
C GLU A 102 -15.70 -29.76 1.43
N PHE A 103 -14.71 -28.92 1.71
CA PHE A 103 -14.84 -27.75 2.59
C PHE A 103 -15.45 -26.59 1.81
N ARG A 104 -16.25 -25.75 2.49
CA ARG A 104 -16.80 -24.53 1.88
C ARG A 104 -15.70 -23.51 1.57
N TYR A 105 -14.95 -23.16 2.61
CA TYR A 105 -14.00 -22.04 2.55
C TYR A 105 -12.68 -22.49 1.95
N ARG A 106 -12.31 -21.82 0.87
CA ARG A 106 -11.02 -21.98 0.17
C ARG A 106 -10.08 -20.85 0.56
N ASP A 107 -10.58 -19.62 0.53
CA ASP A 107 -9.80 -18.41 0.81
C ASP A 107 -10.11 -17.98 2.25
N VAL A 108 -9.09 -18.03 3.10
CA VAL A 108 -9.22 -17.73 4.53
C VAL A 108 -8.28 -16.60 4.89
N VAL A 109 -8.83 -15.46 5.31
CA VAL A 109 -8.05 -14.25 5.60
C VAL A 109 -8.12 -13.94 7.09
N LEU A 110 -6.95 -13.75 7.70
CA LEU A 110 -6.80 -13.27 9.07
C LEU A 110 -5.87 -12.05 9.06
N PHE A 111 -6.48 -10.88 8.92
CA PHE A 111 -5.79 -9.60 9.04
C PHE A 111 -5.81 -9.17 10.51
N ILE A 112 -4.68 -9.27 11.20
CA ILE A 112 -4.63 -9.08 12.65
C ILE A 112 -3.26 -8.55 13.11
N PRO A 113 -3.18 -7.61 14.07
CA PRO A 113 -1.92 -7.02 14.53
C PRO A 113 -0.97 -8.05 15.18
N ARG A 114 0.30 -7.65 15.37
CA ARG A 114 1.27 -8.45 16.13
C ARG A 114 0.75 -8.72 17.54
N LYS A 115 1.30 -9.74 18.19
CA LYS A 115 0.94 -10.19 19.55
C LYS A 115 -0.48 -10.77 19.70
N ASN A 116 -1.25 -10.93 18.62
CA ASN A 116 -2.56 -11.63 18.63
C ASN A 116 -2.47 -13.13 18.25
N ALA A 117 -1.31 -13.75 18.43
CA ALA A 117 -1.10 -15.20 18.22
C ALA A 117 -1.42 -15.72 16.79
N LYS A 118 -1.19 -14.90 15.74
CA LYS A 118 -1.44 -15.29 14.34
C LYS A 118 -0.67 -16.54 13.89
N SER A 119 0.63 -16.60 14.18
CA SER A 119 1.48 -17.73 13.76
C SER A 119 1.11 -19.01 14.51
N PHE A 120 0.66 -18.88 15.77
CA PHE A 120 0.12 -19.99 16.54
C PHE A 120 -1.15 -20.55 15.89
N ILE A 121 -2.13 -19.70 15.54
CA ILE A 121 -3.39 -20.20 14.98
C ILE A 121 -3.18 -20.82 13.58
N ALA A 122 -2.30 -20.24 12.76
CA ALA A 122 -1.91 -20.80 11.47
C ALA A 122 -1.23 -22.17 11.62
N ALA A 123 -0.25 -22.28 12.53
CA ALA A 123 0.42 -23.54 12.84
C ALA A 123 -0.56 -24.61 13.34
N LEU A 124 -1.49 -24.25 14.24
CA LEU A 124 -2.50 -25.15 14.76
C LEU A 124 -3.44 -25.67 13.66
N VAL A 125 -3.90 -24.80 12.76
CA VAL A 125 -4.73 -25.19 11.61
C VAL A 125 -3.99 -26.17 10.69
N ILE A 126 -2.72 -25.90 10.35
CA ILE A 126 -1.92 -26.83 9.55
C ILE A 126 -1.79 -28.18 10.25
N LEU A 127 -1.48 -28.22 11.55
CA LEU A 127 -1.35 -29.49 12.27
C LEU A 127 -2.67 -30.27 12.31
N LEU A 128 -3.80 -29.60 12.48
CA LEU A 128 -5.12 -30.23 12.41
C LEU A 128 -5.41 -30.78 11.01
N LEU A 129 -5.08 -30.05 9.94
CA LEU A 129 -5.20 -30.54 8.56
C LEU A 129 -4.27 -31.73 8.31
N MET A 130 -3.01 -31.68 8.76
CA MET A 130 -2.08 -32.80 8.65
C MET A 130 -2.60 -34.08 9.33
N LEU A 131 -3.43 -33.96 10.37
CA LEU A 131 -4.05 -35.09 11.06
C LEU A 131 -5.36 -35.57 10.42
N THR A 132 -6.02 -34.76 9.58
CA THR A 132 -7.41 -35.01 9.17
C THR A 132 -7.67 -35.01 7.66
N GLU A 133 -6.79 -34.41 6.87
CA GLU A 133 -6.85 -34.42 5.40
C GLU A 133 -6.42 -35.77 4.81
N GLN A 134 -6.53 -35.87 3.49
CA GLN A 134 -6.15 -37.06 2.73
C GLN A 134 -4.70 -37.47 2.98
N ASN A 135 -4.44 -38.77 2.84
CA ASN A 135 -3.08 -39.27 2.92
C ASN A 135 -2.19 -38.62 1.84
N PHE A 136 -0.92 -38.43 2.18
CA PHE A 136 0.09 -37.83 1.30
C PHE A 136 -0.20 -36.37 0.91
N SER A 137 -0.93 -35.63 1.76
CA SER A 137 -1.18 -34.20 1.55
C SER A 137 0.06 -33.36 1.82
N GLU A 138 0.21 -32.28 1.07
CA GLU A 138 1.35 -31.37 1.15
C GLU A 138 0.94 -30.02 1.76
N PHE A 139 1.74 -29.51 2.69
CA PHE A 139 1.48 -28.26 3.40
C PHE A 139 2.67 -27.33 3.33
N TYR A 140 2.41 -26.03 3.21
CA TYR A 140 3.49 -25.04 3.06
C TYR A 140 3.17 -23.73 3.78
N SER A 141 4.21 -22.95 4.03
CA SER A 141 4.08 -21.50 4.20
C SER A 141 4.96 -20.80 3.18
N ILE A 142 4.50 -19.65 2.70
CA ILE A 142 5.26 -18.74 1.85
C ILE A 142 5.35 -17.38 2.52
N CYS A 143 6.49 -16.74 2.36
CA CYS A 143 6.77 -15.39 2.82
C CYS A 143 7.98 -14.85 2.03
N ILE A 144 8.21 -13.55 2.14
CA ILE A 144 9.29 -12.87 1.42
C ILE A 144 10.64 -13.16 2.07
N ASP A 145 10.68 -13.11 3.40
CA ASP A 145 11.89 -13.32 4.18
C ASP A 145 12.01 -14.78 4.63
N ARG A 146 13.22 -15.35 4.49
CA ARG A 146 13.54 -16.70 4.97
C ARG A 146 13.37 -16.85 6.48
N ASP A 147 13.61 -15.80 7.27
CA ASP A 147 13.46 -15.85 8.72
C ASP A 147 11.99 -15.80 9.14
N LEU A 148 11.16 -15.05 8.41
CA LEU A 148 9.69 -15.12 8.56
C LEU A 148 9.15 -16.51 8.22
N ALA A 149 9.78 -17.22 7.27
CA ALA A 149 9.37 -18.57 6.87
C ALA A 149 9.48 -19.57 8.03
N LYS A 150 10.41 -19.31 8.96
CA LYS A 150 10.67 -20.18 10.11
C LYS A 150 9.60 -20.03 11.19
N GLU A 151 8.91 -18.91 11.31
CA GLU A 151 8.05 -18.63 12.47
C GLU A 151 6.83 -19.57 12.53
N THR A 152 6.14 -19.80 11.40
CA THR A 152 5.04 -20.79 11.36
C THR A 152 5.56 -22.19 11.69
N ARG A 153 6.69 -22.60 11.09
CA ARG A 153 7.32 -23.90 11.37
C ARG A 153 7.70 -24.07 12.83
N LYS A 154 8.30 -23.03 13.42
CA LYS A 154 8.75 -22.98 14.81
C LYS A 154 7.55 -23.12 15.74
N ALA A 155 6.46 -22.39 15.49
CA ALA A 155 5.22 -22.55 16.23
C ALA A 155 4.66 -23.98 16.13
N MET A 156 4.70 -24.60 14.95
CA MET A 156 4.30 -26.01 14.78
C MET A 156 5.18 -26.96 15.59
N ALA A 157 6.51 -26.82 15.52
CA ALA A 157 7.45 -27.66 16.24
C ALA A 157 7.28 -27.53 17.77
N GLN A 158 7.09 -26.30 18.24
CA GLN A 158 6.80 -25.99 19.64
C GLN A 158 5.49 -26.62 20.10
N LEU A 159 4.40 -26.47 19.34
CA LEU A 159 3.11 -27.10 19.61
C LEU A 159 3.22 -28.62 19.72
N ILE A 160 3.90 -29.26 18.76
CA ILE A 160 4.13 -30.71 18.77
C ILE A 160 4.91 -31.13 20.02
N LYS A 161 6.01 -30.42 20.34
CA LYS A 161 6.87 -30.73 21.50
C LYS A 161 6.14 -30.55 22.83
N ALA A 162 5.28 -29.54 22.94
CA ALA A 162 4.50 -29.27 24.15
C ALA A 162 3.30 -30.21 24.32
N SER A 163 2.98 -31.04 23.32
CA SER A 163 1.79 -31.89 23.28
C SER A 163 2.16 -33.38 23.28
N PRO A 164 2.41 -34.01 24.46
CA PRO A 164 2.91 -35.39 24.55
C PRO A 164 2.05 -36.43 23.81
N LEU A 165 0.73 -36.23 23.79
CA LEU A 165 -0.21 -37.14 23.14
C LEU A 165 -0.16 -37.05 21.60
N ILE A 166 0.32 -35.92 21.07
CA ILE A 166 0.46 -35.67 19.63
C ILE A 166 1.88 -35.97 19.15
N GLN A 167 2.89 -35.69 19.98
CA GLN A 167 4.31 -35.73 19.60
C GLN A 167 4.72 -37.01 18.86
N LYS A 168 4.27 -38.19 19.34
CA LYS A 168 4.60 -39.50 18.73
C LYS A 168 4.09 -39.67 17.28
N HIS A 169 3.13 -38.86 16.85
CA HIS A 169 2.55 -38.92 15.52
C HIS A 169 3.28 -38.03 14.51
N PHE A 170 4.29 -37.27 14.94
CA PHE A 170 5.05 -36.38 14.08
C PHE A 170 6.54 -36.71 14.08
N ILE A 171 7.19 -36.45 12.95
CA ILE A 171 8.64 -36.39 12.81
C ILE A 171 8.97 -34.93 12.52
N VAL A 172 9.74 -34.31 13.40
CA VAL A 172 10.14 -32.90 13.29
C VAL A 172 11.64 -32.88 13.02
N SER A 173 12.05 -32.34 11.87
CA SER A 173 13.46 -32.14 11.57
C SER A 173 14.09 -31.12 12.55
N GLU A 174 15.35 -31.33 12.92
CA GLU A 174 16.11 -30.42 13.79
C GLU A 174 16.45 -29.08 13.11
N SER A 175 16.63 -29.07 11.79
CA SER A 175 16.89 -27.85 11.02
C SER A 175 15.69 -26.92 11.07
N GLU A 176 15.86 -25.62 11.34
CA GLU A 176 14.78 -24.61 11.39
C GLU A 176 13.96 -24.46 10.10
N ILE A 177 14.46 -24.96 8.96
CA ILE A 177 13.76 -25.00 7.67
C ILE A 177 13.49 -26.42 7.13
N GLY A 178 13.85 -27.46 7.89
CA GLY A 178 13.55 -28.85 7.59
C GLY A 178 12.05 -29.22 7.61
N VAL A 179 11.76 -30.44 7.19
CA VAL A 179 10.39 -30.96 7.04
C VAL A 179 9.76 -31.36 8.39
N ILE A 180 8.44 -31.19 8.51
CA ILE A 180 7.61 -31.83 9.53
C ILE A 180 6.74 -32.89 8.84
N LYS A 181 6.77 -34.15 9.28
CA LYS A 181 5.97 -35.25 8.71
C LYS A 181 4.94 -35.76 9.70
N CYS A 182 3.71 -36.00 9.25
CA CYS A 182 2.67 -36.69 10.01
C CYS A 182 2.70 -38.18 9.69
N ARG A 183 2.85 -39.03 10.70
CA ARG A 183 2.88 -40.50 10.56
C ARG A 183 1.50 -41.11 10.30
N ILE A 184 0.41 -40.42 10.65
CA ILE A 184 -0.95 -40.93 10.48
C ILE A 184 -1.37 -40.87 9.01
N THR A 185 -1.08 -39.76 8.35
CA THR A 185 -1.53 -39.48 6.98
C THR A 185 -0.40 -39.58 5.96
N ASN A 186 0.86 -39.75 6.38
CA ASN A 186 2.05 -39.60 5.52
C ASN A 186 2.15 -38.21 4.85
N SER A 187 1.46 -37.23 5.41
CA SER A 187 1.50 -35.84 4.95
C SER A 187 2.73 -35.11 5.48
N TYR A 188 3.11 -34.00 4.84
CA TYR A 188 4.29 -33.23 5.26
C TYR A 188 4.09 -31.73 5.13
N TYR A 189 4.85 -30.98 5.93
CA TYR A 189 4.92 -29.52 5.89
C TYR A 189 6.36 -29.05 5.63
N ILE A 190 6.51 -28.05 4.75
CA ILE A 190 7.80 -27.39 4.45
C ILE A 190 7.61 -25.86 4.38
N PRO A 191 8.41 -25.06 5.13
CA PRO A 191 8.46 -23.62 4.93
C PRO A 191 9.21 -23.27 3.63
N ARG A 192 8.68 -22.35 2.82
CA ARG A 192 9.25 -21.95 1.53
C ARG A 192 9.46 -20.44 1.47
N THR A 193 10.51 -20.03 0.77
CA THR A 193 10.74 -18.62 0.40
C THR A 193 10.19 -18.33 -1.00
N SER A 194 9.81 -17.08 -1.23
CA SER A 194 9.18 -16.50 -2.41
C SER A 194 9.94 -16.59 -3.75
N LYS A 195 11.00 -17.42 -3.91
CA LYS A 195 11.68 -17.57 -5.20
C LYS A 195 10.88 -18.50 -6.13
N ALA A 196 10.08 -17.88 -7.00
CA ALA A 196 9.08 -18.48 -7.89
C ALA A 196 9.55 -19.70 -8.73
N ASN A 197 10.84 -19.78 -9.08
CA ASN A 197 11.39 -20.82 -9.98
C ASN A 197 11.43 -22.26 -9.43
N LYS A 198 10.83 -22.54 -8.25
CA LYS A 198 10.74 -23.91 -7.68
C LYS A 198 9.32 -24.42 -7.40
N ASN A 199 8.28 -23.70 -7.83
CA ASN A 199 6.88 -24.02 -7.45
C ASN A 199 6.04 -24.70 -8.54
N ASN A 200 6.61 -25.06 -9.70
CA ASN A 200 5.84 -25.63 -10.83
C ASN A 200 5.40 -27.09 -10.66
N SER A 201 5.66 -27.74 -9.52
CA SER A 201 5.37 -29.18 -9.34
C SER A 201 4.83 -29.55 -7.95
N ILE A 202 4.39 -28.58 -7.15
CA ILE A 202 3.86 -28.82 -5.81
C ILE A 202 2.33 -28.83 -5.81
N ARG A 203 1.73 -29.68 -4.97
CA ARG A 203 0.28 -29.87 -4.87
C ARG A 203 -0.21 -29.55 -3.45
N PRO A 204 -0.21 -28.25 -3.06
CA PRO A 204 -0.57 -27.84 -1.71
C PRO A 204 -2.03 -28.18 -1.37
N ALA A 205 -2.24 -29.01 -0.34
CA ALA A 205 -3.54 -29.14 0.30
C ALA A 205 -3.92 -27.82 1.00
N CYS A 206 -2.98 -27.27 1.77
CA CYS A 206 -3.10 -25.95 2.35
C CYS A 206 -1.76 -25.23 2.33
N PHE A 207 -1.79 -23.92 2.07
CA PHE A 207 -0.62 -23.06 2.28
C PHE A 207 -0.99 -21.78 3.03
N VAL A 208 -0.04 -21.31 3.83
CA VAL A 208 -0.13 -20.02 4.54
C VAL A 208 0.73 -19.00 3.81
N ALA A 209 0.13 -17.95 3.27
CA ALA A 209 0.84 -16.75 2.87
C ALA A 209 0.93 -15.84 4.09
N ASP A 210 2.10 -15.81 4.74
CA ASP A 210 2.31 -15.03 5.96
C ASP A 210 2.97 -13.68 5.64
N GLU A 211 2.55 -12.64 6.36
CA GLU A 211 2.94 -11.25 6.14
C GLU A 211 2.70 -10.77 4.70
N VAL A 212 1.50 -11.05 4.17
CA VAL A 212 1.08 -10.63 2.81
C VAL A 212 1.24 -9.13 2.58
N GLY A 213 1.13 -8.32 3.64
CA GLY A 213 1.35 -6.87 3.61
C GLY A 213 2.73 -6.46 3.12
N ALA A 214 3.74 -7.33 3.18
CA ALA A 214 5.05 -7.06 2.62
C ALA A 214 5.16 -7.40 1.11
N PHE A 215 4.18 -8.12 0.53
CA PHE A 215 4.26 -8.62 -0.85
C PHE A 215 3.95 -7.49 -1.83
N THR A 216 4.84 -7.27 -2.79
CA THR A 216 4.64 -6.31 -3.88
C THR A 216 4.13 -6.95 -5.17
N THR A 217 4.08 -8.29 -5.23
CA THR A 217 3.54 -9.05 -6.38
C THR A 217 2.75 -10.27 -5.92
N ASN A 218 1.74 -10.65 -6.70
CA ASN A 218 0.87 -11.80 -6.39
C ASN A 218 1.42 -13.14 -6.95
N ASP A 219 2.54 -13.13 -7.67
CA ASP A 219 3.03 -14.27 -8.45
C ASP A 219 3.21 -15.55 -7.63
N ASN A 220 3.75 -15.44 -6.41
CA ASN A 220 3.97 -16.59 -5.55
C ASN A 220 2.68 -17.19 -5.01
N ILE A 221 1.73 -16.35 -4.60
CA ILE A 221 0.41 -16.80 -4.13
C ILE A 221 -0.32 -17.45 -5.31
N GLN A 222 -0.26 -16.87 -6.51
CA GLN A 222 -0.87 -17.43 -7.71
C GLN A 222 -0.22 -18.76 -8.12
N ALA A 223 1.09 -18.91 -8.01
CA ALA A 223 1.78 -20.17 -8.25
C ALA A 223 1.30 -21.27 -7.28
N MET A 224 1.19 -20.96 -5.98
CA MET A 224 0.64 -21.89 -4.99
C MET A 224 -0.81 -22.25 -5.30
N ARG A 225 -1.67 -21.25 -5.59
CA ARG A 225 -3.07 -21.45 -5.98
C ARG A 225 -3.22 -22.35 -7.21
N LYS A 226 -2.36 -22.19 -8.23
CA LYS A 226 -2.34 -23.06 -9.42
C LYS A 226 -1.91 -24.49 -9.07
N GLY A 227 -0.97 -24.66 -8.16
CA GLY A 227 -0.58 -25.99 -7.65
C GLY A 227 -1.73 -26.74 -6.94
N GLN A 228 -2.75 -26.04 -6.45
CA GLN A 228 -3.91 -26.64 -5.80
C GLN A 228 -4.90 -27.31 -6.78
N LEU A 229 -4.64 -27.28 -8.09
CA LEU A 229 -5.48 -27.99 -9.05
C LEU A 229 -5.56 -29.48 -8.70
N SER A 230 -6.77 -30.04 -8.78
CA SER A 230 -7.08 -31.43 -8.41
C SER A 230 -6.88 -31.77 -6.92
N VAL A 231 -6.73 -30.81 -6.01
CA VAL A 231 -6.79 -31.03 -4.56
C VAL A 231 -8.25 -31.03 -4.09
N LEU A 232 -8.62 -31.95 -3.20
CA LEU A 232 -10.00 -32.06 -2.71
C LEU A 232 -10.43 -30.83 -1.88
N ASN A 233 -9.60 -30.44 -0.90
CA ASN A 233 -9.84 -29.30 -0.01
C ASN A 233 -8.71 -28.28 -0.16
N PRO A 234 -8.66 -27.53 -1.27
CA PRO A 234 -7.64 -26.51 -1.46
C PRO A 234 -7.91 -25.35 -0.50
N ILE A 235 -6.97 -25.07 0.40
CA ILE A 235 -7.08 -23.96 1.34
C ILE A 235 -5.89 -23.02 1.16
N GLN A 236 -6.19 -21.73 1.08
CA GLN A 236 -5.21 -20.66 1.23
C GLN A 236 -5.53 -19.91 2.52
N ILE A 237 -4.51 -19.72 3.34
CA ILE A 237 -4.60 -18.87 4.52
C ILE A 237 -3.72 -17.65 4.29
N GLN A 238 -4.29 -16.46 4.27
CA GLN A 238 -3.55 -15.20 4.27
C GLN A 238 -3.52 -14.66 5.71
N THR A 239 -2.33 -14.58 6.29
CA THR A 239 -2.10 -13.90 7.56
C THR A 239 -1.28 -12.65 7.31
N THR A 240 -1.68 -11.52 7.88
CA THR A 240 -0.86 -10.31 7.73
C THR A 240 -1.04 -9.30 8.85
N THR A 241 0.03 -8.53 9.06
CA THR A 241 0.02 -7.26 9.76
C THR A 241 0.13 -6.11 8.78
N ALA A 242 -0.26 -4.90 9.14
CA ALA A 242 0.01 -3.75 8.29
C ALA A 242 1.51 -3.48 8.19
N TYR A 243 1.93 -2.95 7.04
CA TYR A 243 3.29 -2.53 6.74
C TYR A 243 3.23 -1.13 6.14
N ALA A 244 4.28 -0.33 6.37
CA ALA A 244 4.55 0.86 5.58
C ALA A 244 5.16 0.40 4.24
N GLU A 245 4.31 -0.13 3.35
CA GLU A 245 4.70 -0.51 1.99
C GLU A 245 3.63 -0.01 1.00
N SER A 246 3.99 0.94 0.14
CA SER A 246 3.04 1.57 -0.82
C SER A 246 2.64 0.63 -1.94
N ASP A 247 3.53 -0.27 -2.32
CA ASP A 247 3.29 -1.24 -3.39
C ASP A 247 2.70 -2.56 -2.89
N SER A 248 2.22 -2.59 -1.64
CA SER A 248 1.63 -3.79 -1.05
C SER A 248 0.39 -4.25 -1.83
N ILE A 249 0.40 -5.50 -2.30
CA ILE A 249 -0.78 -6.12 -2.93
C ILE A 249 -1.97 -6.25 -1.96
N MET A 250 -1.73 -6.06 -0.66
CA MET A 250 -2.74 -6.28 0.37
C MET A 250 -3.87 -5.24 0.31
N LEU A 251 -3.61 -4.02 -0.18
CA LEU A 251 -4.66 -3.01 -0.31
C LEU A 251 -5.76 -3.48 -1.27
N ASP A 252 -5.37 -4.01 -2.44
CA ASP A 252 -6.29 -4.57 -3.42
C ASP A 252 -7.02 -5.82 -2.88
N GLU A 253 -6.33 -6.69 -2.14
CA GLU A 253 -6.94 -7.88 -1.53
C GLU A 253 -7.97 -7.49 -0.44
N LEU A 254 -7.70 -6.47 0.38
CA LEU A 254 -8.65 -5.95 1.37
C LEU A 254 -9.86 -5.27 0.73
N GLU A 255 -9.67 -4.54 -0.37
CA GLU A 255 -10.80 -3.99 -1.14
C GLU A 255 -11.69 -5.11 -1.69
N TYR A 256 -11.10 -6.18 -2.20
CA TYR A 256 -11.83 -7.37 -2.64
C TYR A 256 -12.61 -8.02 -1.50
N ASP A 257 -11.97 -8.29 -0.36
CA ASP A 257 -12.61 -8.89 0.82
C ASP A 257 -13.80 -8.05 1.30
N ARG A 258 -13.63 -6.73 1.38
CA ARG A 258 -14.70 -5.79 1.75
C ARG A 258 -15.83 -5.79 0.73
N SER A 259 -15.53 -5.89 -0.57
CA SER A 259 -16.52 -5.98 -1.64
C SER A 259 -17.36 -7.26 -1.51
N VAL A 260 -16.75 -8.39 -1.13
CA VAL A 260 -17.44 -9.64 -0.85
C VAL A 260 -18.32 -9.53 0.40
N LEU A 261 -17.80 -8.99 1.51
CA LEU A 261 -18.56 -8.81 2.75
C LEU A 261 -19.77 -7.86 2.57
N LYS A 262 -19.64 -6.85 1.71
CA LYS A 262 -20.75 -5.95 1.33
C LYS A 262 -21.77 -6.60 0.40
N GLY A 263 -21.48 -7.79 -0.15
CA GLY A 263 -22.34 -8.50 -1.09
C GLY A 263 -22.30 -7.94 -2.52
N ILE A 264 -21.33 -7.08 -2.84
CA ILE A 264 -21.13 -6.53 -4.19
C ILE A 264 -20.51 -7.58 -5.09
N THR A 265 -19.49 -8.29 -4.59
CA THR A 265 -18.82 -9.37 -5.32
C THR A 265 -19.22 -10.73 -4.75
N PRO A 266 -19.75 -11.67 -5.56
CA PRO A 266 -20.13 -12.98 -5.07
C PRO A 266 -18.90 -13.88 -4.88
N ASN A 267 -18.57 -14.22 -3.63
CA ASN A 267 -17.63 -15.30 -3.32
C ASN A 267 -18.01 -16.03 -2.02
N PRO A 268 -18.81 -17.11 -2.09
CA PRO A 268 -19.24 -17.85 -0.91
C PRO A 268 -18.12 -18.71 -0.28
N LYS A 269 -16.93 -18.77 -0.91
CA LYS A 269 -15.77 -19.56 -0.49
C LYS A 269 -14.72 -18.72 0.28
N LEU A 270 -14.95 -17.42 0.44
CA LEU A 270 -14.15 -16.54 1.27
C LEU A 270 -14.64 -16.56 2.72
N PHE A 271 -13.70 -16.63 3.66
CA PHE A 271 -13.92 -16.34 5.07
C PHE A 271 -12.83 -15.38 5.56
N CYS A 272 -13.20 -14.22 6.08
CA CYS A 272 -12.23 -13.21 6.50
C CYS A 272 -12.56 -12.60 7.86
N LEU A 273 -11.53 -12.47 8.71
CA LEU A 273 -11.58 -11.69 9.94
C LEU A 273 -10.55 -10.57 9.85
N LEU A 274 -11.04 -9.32 9.82
CA LEU A 274 -10.21 -8.13 9.60
C LEU A 274 -10.19 -7.24 10.86
N TYR A 275 -9.13 -7.33 11.65
CA TYR A 275 -8.94 -6.54 12.86
C TYR A 275 -7.96 -5.39 12.61
N TYR A 276 -8.46 -4.18 12.79
CA TYR A 276 -7.73 -2.92 12.67
C TYR A 276 -8.50 -1.81 13.38
N CYS A 277 -7.92 -0.62 13.49
CA CYS A 277 -8.64 0.60 13.82
C CYS A 277 -8.23 1.73 12.86
N SER A 278 -8.92 2.87 12.90
CA SER A 278 -8.44 4.08 12.21
C SER A 278 -7.22 4.66 12.93
N ARG A 279 -6.53 5.61 12.28
CA ARG A 279 -5.39 6.30 12.89
C ARG A 279 -5.81 7.09 14.13
N GLU A 280 -6.97 7.72 14.08
CA GLU A 280 -7.55 8.49 15.18
C GLU A 280 -7.92 7.56 16.34
N GLU A 281 -8.53 6.41 16.02
CA GLU A 281 -8.90 5.39 17.00
C GLU A 281 -7.69 4.75 17.69
N ALA A 282 -6.53 4.66 17.03
CA ALA A 282 -5.32 4.07 17.62
C ALA A 282 -4.88 4.76 18.93
N TRP A 283 -5.29 6.02 19.10
CA TRP A 283 -5.00 6.82 20.28
C TRP A 283 -6.00 6.61 21.43
N THR A 284 -7.02 5.77 21.24
CA THR A 284 -8.11 5.53 22.20
C THR A 284 -8.10 4.09 22.74
N GLU A 285 -8.78 3.86 23.86
CA GLU A 285 -9.00 2.49 24.36
C GLU A 285 -9.89 1.68 23.42
N GLU A 286 -10.88 2.30 22.79
CA GLU A 286 -11.76 1.62 21.84
C GLU A 286 -10.96 1.04 20.66
N GLY A 287 -10.04 1.81 20.07
CA GLY A 287 -9.17 1.32 18.99
C GLY A 287 -8.28 0.15 19.42
N LEU A 288 -7.78 0.16 20.66
CA LEU A 288 -7.00 -0.94 21.22
C LEU A 288 -7.82 -2.24 21.24
N TYR A 289 -9.03 -2.20 21.77
CA TYR A 289 -9.92 -3.37 21.77
C TYR A 289 -10.37 -3.73 20.35
N LYS A 290 -10.66 -2.76 19.49
CA LYS A 290 -11.11 -3.01 18.11
C LYS A 290 -10.08 -3.79 17.29
N ALA A 291 -8.79 -3.45 17.44
CA ALA A 291 -7.70 -4.07 16.68
C ALA A 291 -7.14 -5.36 17.31
N ASN A 292 -7.25 -5.58 18.63
CA ASN A 292 -6.53 -6.66 19.32
C ASN A 292 -7.43 -7.68 20.03
N PRO A 293 -8.05 -8.64 19.31
CA PRO A 293 -9.09 -9.54 19.85
C PRO A 293 -8.57 -10.65 20.79
N LEU A 294 -7.26 -10.73 21.08
CA LEU A 294 -6.72 -11.73 22.02
C LEU A 294 -6.98 -11.39 23.50
N ARG A 295 -7.33 -10.13 23.82
CA ARG A 295 -7.77 -9.70 25.18
C ARG A 295 -6.78 -10.01 26.32
N VAL A 296 -5.48 -10.04 26.04
CA VAL A 296 -4.45 -10.29 27.07
C VAL A 296 -4.04 -8.97 27.72
N GLU A 297 -4.44 -8.77 28.98
CA GLU A 297 -4.22 -7.49 29.70
C GLU A 297 -2.76 -7.07 29.79
N LYS A 298 -1.83 -8.04 29.95
CA LYS A 298 -0.40 -7.72 29.95
C LYS A 298 0.09 -7.20 28.59
N ASN A 299 -0.45 -7.70 27.48
CA ASN A 299 -0.13 -7.15 26.16
C ASN A 299 -0.74 -5.75 26.01
N TYR A 300 -1.94 -5.52 26.54
CA TYR A 300 -2.54 -4.18 26.53
C TYR A 300 -1.75 -3.17 27.35
N ALA A 301 -1.24 -3.56 28.51
CA ALA A 301 -0.38 -2.70 29.31
C ALA A 301 0.89 -2.29 28.54
N GLU A 302 1.52 -3.21 27.81
CA GLU A 302 2.65 -2.91 26.92
C GLU A 302 2.25 -1.96 25.79
N ILE A 303 1.16 -2.25 25.06
CA ILE A 303 0.68 -1.40 23.95
C ILE A 303 0.31 0.01 24.44
N ARG A 304 -0.29 0.13 25.63
CA ARG A 304 -0.59 1.45 26.23
C ARG A 304 0.69 2.21 26.56
N ALA A 305 1.72 1.54 27.08
CA ALA A 305 3.01 2.16 27.34
C ALA A 305 3.69 2.64 26.05
N ASP A 306 3.71 1.79 25.01
CA ASP A 306 4.24 2.14 23.69
C ASP A 306 3.48 3.33 23.07
N ARG A 307 2.16 3.37 23.26
CA ARG A 307 1.31 4.49 22.83
C ARG A 307 1.68 5.81 23.49
N GLU A 308 1.96 5.83 24.79
CA GLU A 308 2.40 7.06 25.47
C GLU A 308 3.78 7.52 24.99
N ILE A 309 4.68 6.59 24.66
CA ILE A 309 5.98 6.92 24.06
C ILE A 309 5.79 7.51 22.66
N ALA A 310 4.95 6.90 21.82
CA ALA A 310 4.70 7.32 20.44
C ALA A 310 3.97 8.68 20.33
N LYS A 311 3.24 9.10 21.37
CA LYS A 311 2.71 10.48 21.47
C LYS A 311 3.81 11.54 21.54
N ILE A 312 4.97 11.18 22.10
CA ILE A 312 6.12 12.07 22.27
C ILE A 312 7.12 11.90 21.11
N LYS A 313 7.34 10.65 20.67
CA LYS A 313 8.30 10.30 19.63
C LYS A 313 7.59 9.90 18.34
N THR A 314 7.54 10.82 17.38
CA THR A 314 6.97 10.57 16.04
C THR A 314 7.59 9.35 15.35
N SER A 315 8.89 9.10 15.55
CA SER A 315 9.60 7.94 14.99
C SER A 315 9.04 6.58 15.43
N GLU A 316 8.37 6.51 16.58
CA GLU A 316 7.77 5.29 17.12
C GLU A 316 6.31 5.09 16.68
N GLN A 317 5.69 6.11 16.06
CA GLN A 317 4.30 6.04 15.62
C GLN A 317 4.12 5.02 14.50
N GLU A 318 5.10 4.90 13.61
CA GLU A 318 5.02 3.96 12.48
C GLU A 318 4.89 2.52 12.98
N GLU A 319 5.77 2.13 13.91
CA GLU A 319 5.76 0.80 14.50
C GLU A 319 4.47 0.55 15.27
N LEU A 320 4.03 1.50 16.11
CA LEU A 320 2.79 1.38 16.86
C LEU A 320 1.58 1.19 15.94
N LEU A 321 1.38 2.10 14.99
CA LEU A 321 0.20 2.14 14.12
C LEU A 321 0.14 0.89 13.24
N THR A 322 1.27 0.49 12.64
CA THR A 322 1.29 -0.67 11.74
C THR A 322 1.26 -2.00 12.51
N LYS A 323 2.05 -2.13 13.58
CA LYS A 323 2.26 -3.44 14.24
C LYS A 323 1.29 -3.73 15.37
N ASN A 324 0.78 -2.73 16.08
CA ASN A 324 -0.16 -2.91 17.19
C ASN A 324 -1.63 -2.62 16.81
N PHE A 325 -1.86 -1.83 15.75
CA PHE A 325 -3.20 -1.42 15.35
C PHE A 325 -3.60 -1.80 13.92
N ASN A 326 -2.68 -2.37 13.12
CA ASN A 326 -2.93 -2.72 11.72
C ASN A 326 -3.41 -1.54 10.86
N VAL A 327 -2.97 -0.34 11.19
CA VAL A 327 -3.20 0.84 10.35
C VAL A 327 -2.22 0.76 9.18
N PHE A 328 -2.72 0.65 7.96
CA PHE A 328 -1.88 0.90 6.79
C PHE A 328 -1.49 2.36 6.83
N LEU A 329 -0.19 2.58 6.98
CA LEU A 329 0.39 3.86 6.67
C LEU A 329 0.65 3.81 5.17
N GLU A 330 0.09 4.75 4.43
CA GLU A 330 0.74 5.11 3.18
C GLU A 330 2.20 5.39 3.57
N THR A 331 3.19 4.78 2.90
CA THR A 331 4.64 4.84 3.20
C THR A 331 5.19 6.24 3.48
N ASN A 332 4.42 7.29 3.20
CA ASN A 332 4.90 8.51 2.62
C ASN A 332 4.26 9.78 3.19
N GLU A 333 3.50 9.71 4.29
CA GLU A 333 3.09 10.96 4.96
C GLU A 333 4.24 11.70 5.66
N LEU A 334 5.31 11.00 6.06
CA LEU A 334 6.49 11.64 6.67
C LEU A 334 7.39 12.38 5.67
N ASN A 335 7.33 12.01 4.38
CA ASN A 335 8.18 12.58 3.31
C ASN A 335 7.39 13.43 2.30
N LYS A 336 6.11 13.73 2.55
CA LYS A 336 5.35 14.65 1.70
C LYS A 336 6.08 15.97 1.59
N TYR A 337 6.10 16.52 0.39
CA TYR A 337 6.73 17.80 0.16
C TYR A 337 6.04 18.91 0.97
N LEU A 338 4.70 18.94 0.95
CA LEU A 338 3.87 19.96 1.59
C LEU A 338 2.63 19.34 2.24
N ASP A 339 2.13 20.03 3.27
CA ASP A 339 0.79 19.80 3.83
C ASP A 339 -0.24 20.45 2.91
N MET A 340 -1.19 19.65 2.42
CA MET A 340 -2.20 20.09 1.47
C MET A 340 -3.20 21.10 2.05
N ASP A 341 -3.43 21.10 3.37
CA ASP A 341 -4.29 22.09 4.00
C ASP A 341 -3.63 23.47 3.98
N HIS A 342 -2.31 23.51 4.19
CA HIS A 342 -1.51 24.74 4.07
C HIS A 342 -1.43 25.20 2.61
N TRP A 343 -1.25 24.29 1.65
CA TRP A 343 -1.27 24.63 0.23
C TRP A 343 -2.61 25.27 -0.18
N LYS A 344 -3.72 24.55 0.03
CA LYS A 344 -5.07 24.97 -0.38
C LYS A 344 -5.56 26.26 0.28
N LYS A 345 -5.06 26.58 1.47
CA LYS A 345 -5.35 27.85 2.16
C LYS A 345 -5.00 29.08 1.32
N TRP A 346 -4.01 28.96 0.45
CA TRP A 346 -3.49 30.08 -0.35
C TRP A 346 -3.92 30.04 -1.83
N GLU A 347 -5.01 29.35 -2.13
CA GLU A 347 -5.66 29.32 -3.44
C GLU A 347 -6.23 30.70 -3.82
N ILE A 348 -6.08 31.10 -5.09
CA ILE A 348 -6.70 32.28 -5.68
C ILE A 348 -7.41 31.94 -6.99
N THR A 349 -8.27 32.84 -7.47
CA THR A 349 -8.97 32.67 -8.75
C THR A 349 -8.11 33.09 -9.94
N GLU A 350 -8.46 32.60 -11.13
CA GLU A 350 -7.81 33.00 -12.40
C GLU A 350 -7.95 34.51 -12.65
N GLU A 351 -9.09 35.11 -12.29
CA GLU A 351 -9.35 36.54 -12.44
C GLU A 351 -8.42 37.38 -11.55
N GLU A 352 -8.20 36.94 -10.31
CA GLU A 352 -7.27 37.62 -9.41
C GLU A 352 -5.84 37.56 -9.94
N PHE A 353 -5.39 36.39 -10.39
CA PHE A 353 -4.08 36.20 -10.99
C PHE A 353 -3.87 37.11 -12.21
N LYS A 354 -4.83 37.14 -13.14
CA LYS A 354 -4.80 38.02 -14.34
C LYS A 354 -4.70 39.50 -14.00
N ARG A 355 -5.35 39.93 -12.92
CA ARG A 355 -5.27 41.33 -12.47
C ARG A 355 -3.89 41.67 -11.90
N ARG A 356 -3.30 40.75 -11.12
CA ARG A 356 -2.03 40.95 -10.41
C ARG A 356 -0.80 40.86 -11.33
N ILE A 357 -0.85 39.98 -12.34
CA ILE A 357 0.25 39.73 -13.28
C ILE A 357 0.45 40.84 -14.32
N LYS A 358 -0.57 41.66 -14.57
CA LYS A 358 -0.52 42.71 -15.60
C LYS A 358 0.61 43.71 -15.33
N GLY A 359 1.45 43.91 -16.33
CA GLY A 359 2.63 44.78 -16.27
C GLY A 359 3.77 44.26 -15.42
N LYS A 360 3.73 43.00 -14.97
CA LYS A 360 4.80 42.36 -14.20
C LYS A 360 5.80 41.67 -15.11
N LYS A 361 7.02 41.50 -14.60
CA LYS A 361 8.01 40.59 -15.14
C LYS A 361 7.79 39.20 -14.54
N VAL A 362 7.76 38.17 -15.37
CA VAL A 362 7.41 36.81 -14.98
C VAL A 362 8.56 35.85 -15.27
N LYS A 363 8.70 34.84 -14.42
CA LYS A 363 9.64 33.73 -14.57
C LYS A 363 8.85 32.51 -15.01
N VAL A 364 9.34 31.80 -16.01
CA VAL A 364 8.65 30.65 -16.60
C VAL A 364 9.47 29.39 -16.39
N GLY A 365 8.88 28.37 -15.77
CA GLY A 365 9.50 27.05 -15.65
C GLY A 365 8.95 26.10 -16.72
N VAL A 366 9.81 25.28 -17.32
CA VAL A 366 9.41 24.32 -18.36
C VAL A 366 10.03 22.95 -18.06
N ASP A 367 9.21 21.90 -18.16
CA ASP A 367 9.63 20.50 -18.05
C ASP A 367 9.03 19.71 -19.21
N LEU A 368 9.87 19.12 -20.05
CA LEU A 368 9.45 18.42 -21.26
C LEU A 368 9.54 16.90 -21.09
N SER A 369 8.41 16.22 -21.27
CA SER A 369 8.38 14.76 -21.27
C SER A 369 8.45 14.17 -22.67
N VAL A 370 9.24 13.09 -22.82
CA VAL A 370 9.28 12.22 -24.01
C VAL A 370 8.41 10.98 -23.85
N THR A 371 8.06 10.60 -22.61
CA THR A 371 7.41 9.31 -22.31
C THR A 371 6.06 9.49 -21.62
N THR A 372 5.89 9.00 -20.39
CA THR A 372 4.59 8.93 -19.69
C THR A 372 4.33 10.11 -18.76
N ASP A 373 5.34 10.93 -18.51
CA ASP A 373 5.20 12.11 -17.65
C ASP A 373 4.39 13.21 -18.34
N LEU A 374 4.03 14.26 -17.59
CA LEU A 374 3.41 15.45 -18.17
C LEU A 374 4.52 16.36 -18.69
N THR A 375 4.32 16.94 -19.87
CA THR A 375 5.01 18.19 -20.17
C THR A 375 4.30 19.30 -19.40
N ALA A 376 5.02 20.21 -18.76
CA ALA A 376 4.43 21.26 -17.95
C ALA A 376 5.07 22.63 -18.19
N VAL A 377 4.28 23.69 -17.98
CA VAL A 377 4.73 25.09 -17.98
C VAL A 377 4.21 25.78 -16.72
N GLY A 378 5.13 26.31 -15.92
CA GLY A 378 4.86 27.12 -14.73
C GLY A 378 5.11 28.60 -15.00
N ILE A 379 4.29 29.48 -14.43
CA ILE A 379 4.43 30.95 -14.51
C ILE A 379 4.45 31.48 -13.09
N GLU A 380 5.48 32.24 -12.73
CA GLU A 380 5.62 32.84 -11.42
C GLU A 380 6.02 34.31 -11.50
N PHE A 381 5.49 35.13 -10.60
CA PHE A 381 5.90 36.53 -10.45
C PHE A 381 5.76 36.98 -8.99
N GLU A 382 6.50 38.03 -8.64
CA GLU A 382 6.44 38.64 -7.32
C GLU A 382 5.60 39.93 -7.36
N ASP A 383 4.69 40.07 -6.39
CA ASP A 383 3.93 41.29 -6.14
C ASP A 383 3.74 41.46 -4.63
N GLU A 384 4.23 42.57 -4.09
CA GLU A 384 4.15 42.90 -2.65
C GLU A 384 4.72 41.80 -1.73
N ASP A 385 5.95 41.31 -2.03
CA ASP A 385 6.63 40.22 -1.31
C ASP A 385 5.88 38.87 -1.30
N ILE A 386 4.90 38.70 -2.20
CA ILE A 386 4.14 37.46 -2.40
C ILE A 386 4.42 36.93 -3.80
N ILE A 387 4.76 35.64 -3.88
CA ILE A 387 4.91 34.93 -5.15
C ILE A 387 3.57 34.39 -5.60
N TYR A 388 3.14 34.80 -6.79
CA TYR A 388 1.94 34.30 -7.44
C TYR A 388 2.34 33.30 -8.51
N CYS A 389 1.73 32.11 -8.48
CA CYS A 389 2.09 31.02 -9.37
C CYS A 389 0.88 30.39 -10.07
N LYS A 390 1.14 29.88 -11.27
CA LYS A 390 0.22 29.07 -12.06
C LYS A 390 1.00 27.98 -12.78
N SER A 391 0.42 26.79 -12.94
CA SER A 391 1.01 25.70 -13.71
C SER A 391 -0.02 25.09 -14.65
N HIS A 392 0.42 24.64 -15.82
CA HIS A 392 -0.40 24.05 -16.87
C HIS A 392 0.28 22.82 -17.47
N GLY A 393 -0.47 21.73 -17.66
CA GLY A 393 0.04 20.47 -18.20
C GLY A 393 -0.25 20.28 -19.69
N PHE A 394 0.53 19.44 -20.35
CA PHE A 394 0.34 19.04 -21.74
C PHE A 394 0.57 17.53 -21.85
N LEU A 395 -0.33 16.85 -22.54
CA LEU A 395 -0.23 15.39 -22.71
C LEU A 395 -0.82 14.91 -24.05
N PRO A 396 -0.34 13.77 -24.59
CA PRO A 396 -0.89 13.20 -25.82
C PRO A 396 -2.23 12.51 -25.56
N GLU A 397 -3.26 12.84 -26.34
CA GLU A 397 -4.62 12.29 -26.23
C GLU A 397 -4.65 10.76 -26.36
N ASP A 398 -3.87 10.22 -27.31
CA ASP A 398 -3.90 8.78 -27.61
C ASP A 398 -3.19 7.96 -26.51
N SER A 399 -2.39 8.60 -25.66
CA SER A 399 -1.71 7.93 -24.53
C SER A 399 -2.65 7.61 -23.36
N LEU A 400 -3.80 8.28 -23.27
CA LEU A 400 -4.69 8.25 -22.11
C LEU A 400 -5.17 6.85 -21.72
N ALA A 401 -5.40 5.96 -22.68
CA ALA A 401 -5.88 4.60 -22.42
C ALA A 401 -4.82 3.69 -21.76
N SER A 402 -3.54 4.03 -21.92
CA SER A 402 -2.40 3.26 -21.39
C SER A 402 -1.90 3.76 -20.03
N ARG A 403 -2.39 4.93 -19.60
CA ARG A 403 -2.02 5.56 -18.34
C ARG A 403 -2.60 4.79 -17.14
N ARG A 404 -1.85 4.79 -16.04
CA ARG A 404 -2.16 4.03 -14.81
C ARG A 404 -2.58 4.94 -13.65
N GLU A 405 -2.44 6.25 -13.83
CA GLU A 405 -2.95 7.29 -12.95
C GLU A 405 -4.48 7.17 -12.85
N LYS A 406 -5.02 6.98 -11.65
CA LYS A 406 -6.48 6.87 -11.41
C LYS A 406 -7.15 8.26 -11.37
N ILE A 407 -6.93 9.09 -12.38
CA ILE A 407 -7.50 10.46 -12.51
C ILE A 407 -8.07 10.70 -13.92
N ASP A 408 -8.97 11.68 -14.06
CA ASP A 408 -9.61 12.00 -15.33
C ASP A 408 -9.00 13.24 -16.01
N TYR A 409 -7.98 13.01 -16.84
CA TYR A 409 -7.36 14.07 -17.63
C TYR A 409 -8.32 14.74 -18.62
N ARG A 410 -9.37 14.06 -19.10
CA ARG A 410 -10.36 14.69 -19.99
C ARG A 410 -11.21 15.69 -19.24
N ALA A 411 -11.55 15.40 -17.98
CA ALA A 411 -12.21 16.36 -17.10
C ALA A 411 -11.30 17.57 -16.81
N TYR A 412 -10.02 17.34 -16.51
CA TYR A 412 -9.06 18.41 -16.27
C TYR A 412 -8.77 19.27 -17.50
N ALA A 413 -8.77 18.69 -18.71
CA ALA A 413 -8.66 19.44 -19.95
C ALA A 413 -9.88 20.35 -20.17
N LYS A 414 -11.10 19.84 -19.91
CA LYS A 414 -12.32 20.67 -19.95
C LYS A 414 -12.31 21.80 -18.93
N ALA A 415 -11.66 21.59 -17.78
CA ALA A 415 -11.47 22.61 -16.76
C ALA A 415 -10.33 23.60 -17.08
N GLY A 416 -9.58 23.38 -18.16
CA GLY A 416 -8.49 24.25 -18.60
C GLY A 416 -7.19 24.08 -17.80
N TYR A 417 -6.99 22.95 -17.12
CA TYR A 417 -5.78 22.66 -16.35
C TYR A 417 -4.65 22.02 -17.16
N CYS A 418 -5.01 21.44 -18.30
CA CYS A 418 -4.06 20.84 -19.24
C CYS A 418 -4.62 20.81 -20.66
N ASP A 419 -3.74 20.68 -21.65
CA ASP A 419 -4.10 20.48 -23.05
C ASP A 419 -3.84 19.04 -23.51
N LEU A 420 -4.77 18.49 -24.29
CA LEU A 420 -4.64 17.19 -24.94
C LEU A 420 -4.19 17.42 -26.39
N HIS A 421 -2.97 17.02 -26.71
CA HIS A 421 -2.43 17.10 -28.06
C HIS A 421 -2.77 15.81 -28.83
N LYS A 422 -3.23 15.93 -30.07
CA LYS A 422 -3.53 14.77 -30.92
C LYS A 422 -2.27 13.95 -31.19
N GLY A 423 -2.39 12.62 -31.16
CA GLY A 423 -1.28 11.69 -31.38
C GLY A 423 -0.72 11.08 -30.10
N MET A 424 0.38 10.34 -30.25
CA MET A 424 1.07 9.63 -29.16
C MET A 424 2.19 10.44 -28.48
N THR A 425 2.51 11.63 -28.98
CA THR A 425 3.55 12.51 -28.42
C THR A 425 3.02 13.93 -28.22
N VAL A 426 3.62 14.67 -27.29
CA VAL A 426 3.29 16.08 -27.08
C VAL A 426 3.87 16.90 -28.24
N ASN A 427 3.03 17.68 -28.90
CA ASN A 427 3.50 18.66 -29.89
C ASN A 427 4.19 19.84 -29.20
N TYR A 428 5.52 19.89 -29.24
CA TYR A 428 6.31 20.97 -28.63
C TYR A 428 6.16 22.33 -29.32
N THR A 429 5.76 22.38 -30.59
CA THR A 429 5.43 23.66 -31.25
C THR A 429 4.22 24.32 -30.58
N LEU A 430 3.20 23.55 -30.19
CA LEU A 430 2.05 24.07 -29.45
C LEU A 430 2.43 24.52 -28.03
N VAL A 431 3.42 23.86 -27.40
CA VAL A 431 3.95 24.28 -26.09
C VAL A 431 4.73 25.60 -26.24
N GLU A 432 5.55 25.74 -27.28
CA GLU A 432 6.25 26.98 -27.60
C GLU A 432 5.26 28.13 -27.86
N GLU A 433 4.21 27.88 -28.65
CA GLU A 433 3.13 28.84 -28.88
C GLU A 433 2.43 29.23 -27.58
N TYR A 434 2.18 28.28 -26.67
CA TYR A 434 1.62 28.58 -25.35
C TYR A 434 2.53 29.54 -24.58
N ILE A 435 3.84 29.28 -24.54
CA ILE A 435 4.83 30.12 -23.84
C ILE A 435 4.84 31.54 -24.43
N ARG A 436 4.98 31.67 -25.75
CA ARG A 436 5.00 32.96 -26.45
C ARG A 436 3.71 33.76 -26.27
N ASN A 437 2.58 33.07 -26.13
CA ASN A 437 1.29 33.72 -25.89
C ASN A 437 1.10 34.21 -24.44
N ILE A 438 1.98 33.89 -23.49
CA ILE A 438 1.88 34.33 -22.09
C ILE A 438 1.85 35.86 -22.01
N GLU A 439 2.79 36.54 -22.68
CA GLU A 439 2.93 38.01 -22.63
C GLU A 439 1.67 38.72 -23.13
N VAL A 440 1.10 38.24 -24.23
CA VAL A 440 -0.13 38.80 -24.82
C VAL A 440 -1.35 38.48 -23.94
N LYS A 441 -1.47 37.23 -23.48
CA LYS A 441 -2.64 36.76 -22.70
C LYS A 441 -2.75 37.43 -21.33
N TYR A 442 -1.60 37.68 -20.69
CA TYR A 442 -1.52 38.20 -19.34
C TYR A 442 -1.05 39.65 -19.26
N GLU A 443 -0.76 40.28 -20.40
CA GLU A 443 -0.23 41.65 -20.50
C GLU A 443 1.01 41.83 -19.62
N CYS A 444 1.95 40.88 -19.69
CA CYS A 444 3.17 40.81 -18.89
C CYS A 444 4.42 40.63 -19.78
N GLU A 445 5.61 40.64 -19.17
CA GLU A 445 6.91 40.44 -19.86
C GLU A 445 7.58 39.18 -19.29
N ILE A 446 8.01 38.25 -20.15
CA ILE A 446 8.81 37.10 -19.72
C ILE A 446 10.24 37.57 -19.46
N GLU A 447 10.66 37.50 -18.20
CA GLU A 447 12.02 37.85 -17.80
C GLU A 447 13.01 36.73 -18.12
N VAL A 448 12.63 35.49 -17.80
CA VAL A 448 13.51 34.33 -17.95
C VAL A 448 12.69 33.04 -18.03
N ILE A 449 13.20 32.10 -18.83
CA ILE A 449 12.69 30.75 -18.96
C ILE A 449 13.71 29.80 -18.34
N VAL A 450 13.30 28.99 -17.37
CA VAL A 450 14.13 27.98 -16.70
C VAL A 450 13.65 26.59 -17.12
N THR A 451 14.57 25.78 -17.62
CA THR A 451 14.27 24.42 -18.09
C THR A 451 15.41 23.49 -17.77
N ASP A 452 15.13 22.20 -17.71
CA ASP A 452 16.20 21.22 -17.72
C ASP A 452 16.78 21.04 -19.15
N PRO A 453 18.03 20.60 -19.28
CA PRO A 453 18.68 20.42 -20.58
C PRO A 453 18.28 19.09 -21.25
N THR A 454 17.28 18.36 -20.78
CA THR A 454 16.90 17.08 -21.40
C THR A 454 15.75 17.33 -22.37
N ASN A 455 15.84 16.82 -23.60
CA ASN A 455 14.75 16.81 -24.59
C ASN A 455 14.24 18.18 -25.10
N ALA A 456 14.88 19.28 -24.71
CA ALA A 456 14.41 20.65 -24.98
C ALA A 456 15.22 21.43 -26.02
N LYS A 457 16.30 20.85 -26.57
CA LYS A 457 17.31 21.56 -27.37
C LYS A 457 16.72 22.50 -28.43
N GLU A 458 15.94 21.95 -29.36
CA GLU A 458 15.46 22.70 -30.53
C GLU A 458 14.46 23.81 -30.15
N MET A 459 13.54 23.53 -29.22
CA MET A 459 12.56 24.52 -28.75
C MET A 459 13.25 25.65 -27.96
N MET A 460 14.23 25.29 -27.12
CA MET A 460 14.96 26.26 -26.31
C MET A 460 15.91 27.11 -27.13
N GLU A 461 16.54 26.57 -28.18
CA GLU A 461 17.30 27.36 -29.15
C GLU A 461 16.41 28.44 -29.79
N ARG A 462 15.21 28.08 -30.24
CA ARG A 462 14.26 29.07 -30.80
C ARG A 462 13.79 30.10 -29.78
N LEU A 463 13.46 29.68 -28.57
CA LEU A 463 13.04 30.60 -27.49
C LEU A 463 14.18 31.53 -27.06
N SER A 464 15.44 31.07 -27.10
CA SER A 464 16.61 31.86 -26.75
C SER A 464 16.91 33.03 -27.70
N ALA A 465 16.29 33.04 -28.88
CA ALA A 465 16.36 34.19 -29.79
C ALA A 465 15.60 35.41 -29.26
N ASP A 466 14.58 35.18 -28.43
CA ASP A 466 13.66 36.22 -27.96
C ASP A 466 13.67 36.40 -26.42
N TYR A 467 14.06 35.36 -25.68
CA TYR A 467 14.01 35.31 -24.21
C TYR A 467 15.32 34.85 -23.59
N ASP A 468 15.60 35.26 -22.35
CA ASP A 468 16.67 34.68 -21.56
C ASP A 468 16.30 33.24 -21.15
N VAL A 469 17.15 32.26 -21.50
CA VAL A 469 16.92 30.83 -21.20
C VAL A 469 18.02 30.29 -20.30
N VAL A 470 17.64 29.82 -19.11
CA VAL A 470 18.51 29.18 -18.12
C VAL A 470 18.34 27.67 -18.17
N LEU A 471 19.44 26.97 -18.46
CA LEU A 471 19.50 25.51 -18.41
C LEU A 471 19.88 25.03 -17.01
N LEU A 472 18.91 24.46 -16.31
CA LEU A 472 19.02 23.98 -14.94
C LEU A 472 19.20 22.46 -14.90
N LYS A 473 20.43 22.01 -14.63
CA LYS A 473 20.67 20.57 -14.43
C LYS A 473 20.01 20.10 -13.13
N GLN A 474 19.12 19.11 -13.24
CA GLN A 474 18.40 18.52 -12.09
C GLN A 474 19.35 17.74 -11.17
N THR A 475 19.95 18.43 -10.20
CA THR A 475 20.82 17.84 -9.16
C THR A 475 20.40 18.35 -7.79
N TYR A 476 20.68 17.57 -6.74
CA TYR A 476 20.41 17.99 -5.35
C TYR A 476 20.99 19.37 -5.06
N THR A 477 22.23 19.61 -5.46
CA THR A 477 22.93 20.89 -5.24
C THR A 477 22.20 22.08 -5.87
N ASN A 478 21.64 21.93 -7.08
CA ASN A 478 20.99 23.04 -7.77
C ASN A 478 19.55 23.28 -7.30
N LEU A 479 18.82 22.21 -6.96
CA LEU A 479 17.38 22.29 -6.67
C LEU A 479 17.05 22.36 -5.18
N SER A 480 17.95 21.93 -4.29
CA SER A 480 17.73 21.90 -2.84
C SER A 480 17.36 23.27 -2.26
N PRO A 481 18.05 24.38 -2.59
CA PRO A 481 17.68 25.70 -2.08
C PRO A 481 16.26 26.13 -2.48
N ALA A 482 15.91 26.01 -3.78
CA ALA A 482 14.59 26.38 -4.28
C ALA A 482 13.49 25.48 -3.72
N THR A 483 13.73 24.17 -3.67
CA THR A 483 12.79 23.19 -3.09
C THR A 483 12.45 23.54 -1.64
N LYS A 484 13.46 23.88 -0.83
CA LYS A 484 13.27 24.23 0.59
C LYS A 484 12.61 25.60 0.79
N GLU A 485 13.08 26.63 0.10
CA GLU A 485 12.55 27.98 0.26
C GLU A 485 11.13 28.11 -0.33
N TYR A 486 10.81 27.42 -1.43
CA TYR A 486 9.44 27.39 -1.96
C TYR A 486 8.45 26.83 -0.94
N ARG A 487 8.80 25.68 -0.33
CA ARG A 487 7.99 25.06 0.73
C ARG A 487 7.80 26.00 1.92
N LYS A 488 8.87 26.66 2.36
CA LYS A 488 8.83 27.63 3.45
C LYS A 488 7.94 28.83 3.10
N ALA A 489 8.04 29.36 1.87
CA ALA A 489 7.20 30.46 1.40
C ALA A 489 5.70 30.10 1.41
N VAL A 490 5.34 28.86 1.05
CA VAL A 490 3.96 28.36 1.19
C VAL A 490 3.51 28.36 2.65
N TYR A 491 4.32 27.81 3.57
CA TYR A 491 3.98 27.79 5.00
C TYR A 491 3.88 29.19 5.61
N ASP A 492 4.76 30.11 5.21
CA ASP A 492 4.79 31.50 5.65
C ASP A 492 3.66 32.36 5.02
N GLY A 493 2.89 31.78 4.10
CA GLY A 493 1.82 32.49 3.40
C GLY A 493 2.31 33.53 2.39
N LYS A 494 3.53 33.36 1.88
CA LYS A 494 4.16 34.17 0.83
C LYS A 494 3.99 33.61 -0.58
N THR A 495 3.13 32.62 -0.75
CA THR A 495 2.82 32.04 -2.06
C THR A 495 1.31 32.02 -2.27
N ARG A 496 0.86 32.35 -3.48
CA ARG A 496 -0.53 32.23 -3.94
C ARG A 496 -0.53 31.42 -5.23
N HIS A 497 -1.45 30.48 -5.35
CA HIS A 497 -1.55 29.65 -6.55
C HIS A 497 -2.96 29.70 -7.14
N VAL A 498 -3.04 29.70 -8.47
CA VAL A 498 -4.34 29.62 -9.15
C VAL A 498 -4.96 28.26 -8.89
N LYS A 499 -6.26 28.23 -8.53
CA LYS A 499 -7.04 27.02 -8.39
C LYS A 499 -6.86 26.08 -9.58
N ASN A 500 -6.25 24.92 -9.33
CA ASN A 500 -6.02 23.90 -10.34
C ASN A 500 -5.97 22.53 -9.68
N GLU A 501 -7.04 21.74 -9.81
CA GLU A 501 -7.15 20.42 -9.16
C GLU A 501 -6.09 19.43 -9.66
N LEU A 502 -5.60 19.60 -10.90
CA LEU A 502 -4.51 18.77 -11.41
C LEU A 502 -3.19 19.16 -10.75
N LEU A 503 -2.92 20.45 -10.56
CA LEU A 503 -1.76 20.93 -9.79
C LEU A 503 -1.84 20.48 -8.33
N ASP A 504 -3.01 20.58 -7.69
CA ASP A 504 -3.23 20.07 -6.33
C ASP A 504 -2.91 18.59 -6.21
N TRP A 505 -3.33 17.80 -7.21
CA TRP A 505 -2.99 16.40 -7.26
C TRP A 505 -1.49 16.18 -7.42
N ASN A 506 -0.81 16.93 -8.30
CA ASN A 506 0.65 16.86 -8.45
C ASN A 506 1.36 17.24 -7.13
N MET A 507 0.90 18.28 -6.44
CA MET A 507 1.44 18.73 -5.16
C MET A 507 1.26 17.66 -4.07
N ASN A 508 0.08 17.06 -4.00
CA ASN A 508 -0.20 15.97 -3.07
C ASN A 508 0.64 14.71 -3.35
N LYS A 509 1.07 14.50 -4.60
CA LYS A 509 1.94 13.38 -4.98
C LYS A 509 3.44 13.70 -4.88
N ALA A 510 3.80 14.96 -4.67
CA ALA A 510 5.19 15.35 -4.48
C ALA A 510 5.69 14.96 -3.08
N SER A 511 6.83 14.27 -3.07
CA SER A 511 7.59 13.94 -1.87
C SER A 511 9.02 14.45 -2.01
N THR A 512 9.79 14.49 -0.92
CA THR A 512 11.22 14.79 -1.00
C THR A 512 12.09 13.58 -0.68
N SER A 513 13.17 13.42 -1.43
CA SER A 513 14.28 12.55 -1.06
C SER A 513 15.42 13.39 -0.48
N LYS A 514 16.19 12.79 0.43
CA LYS A 514 17.35 13.46 1.04
C LYS A 514 18.66 13.05 0.38
N GLY A 515 19.47 14.06 0.05
CA GLY A 515 20.83 13.92 -0.44
C GLY A 515 21.86 13.93 0.70
N LYS A 516 23.14 14.08 0.34
CA LYS A 516 24.21 14.31 1.33
C LYS A 516 24.02 15.70 1.95
N GLY A 517 24.26 15.86 3.24
CA GLY A 517 24.20 17.18 3.89
C GLY A 517 22.80 17.78 4.05
N ASP A 518 21.77 16.92 4.16
CA ASP A 518 20.35 17.31 4.30
C ASP A 518 19.76 18.00 3.06
N ASP A 519 20.39 17.89 1.88
CA ASP A 519 19.83 18.38 0.62
C ASP A 519 18.50 17.71 0.28
N GLU A 520 17.60 18.44 -0.38
CA GLU A 520 16.27 17.91 -0.77
C GLU A 520 16.03 18.05 -2.27
N MET A 521 15.31 17.08 -2.83
CA MET A 521 14.85 17.10 -4.20
C MET A 521 13.45 16.50 -4.27
N LEU A 522 12.60 17.04 -5.13
CA LEU A 522 11.28 16.49 -5.39
C LEU A 522 11.38 15.13 -6.08
N ILE A 523 10.59 14.19 -5.61
CA ILE A 523 10.43 12.87 -6.19
C ILE A 523 8.95 12.50 -6.27
N LYS A 524 8.64 11.66 -7.26
CA LYS A 524 7.45 10.84 -7.31
C LYS A 524 7.81 9.44 -6.86
N GLU A 525 6.99 8.87 -6.00
CA GLU A 525 7.28 7.59 -5.35
C GLU A 525 6.84 6.42 -6.23
N ASP A 526 5.64 6.51 -6.82
CA ASP A 526 5.19 5.59 -7.86
C ASP A 526 5.24 6.29 -9.22
N LYS A 527 6.37 6.10 -9.93
CA LYS A 527 6.59 6.66 -11.28
C LYS A 527 5.50 6.29 -12.29
N ASN A 528 4.77 5.19 -12.06
CA ASN A 528 3.72 4.75 -12.98
C ASN A 528 2.36 5.38 -12.68
N LYS A 529 2.05 5.68 -11.42
CA LYS A 529 0.72 6.14 -10.98
C LYS A 529 0.66 7.60 -10.52
N GLN A 530 1.80 8.27 -10.38
CA GLN A 530 1.91 9.62 -9.83
C GLN A 530 2.62 10.57 -10.80
N ARG A 531 2.21 11.85 -10.81
CA ARG A 531 2.92 12.92 -11.52
C ARG A 531 3.18 14.08 -10.58
N ILE A 532 4.30 14.76 -10.79
CA ILE A 532 4.72 15.92 -10.02
C ILE A 532 5.21 17.06 -10.93
N ASP A 533 5.12 16.86 -12.25
CA ASP A 533 5.84 17.65 -13.25
C ASP A 533 5.35 19.12 -13.21
N MET A 534 4.06 19.33 -12.91
CA MET A 534 3.48 20.66 -12.70
C MET A 534 4.01 21.39 -11.45
N VAL A 535 4.53 20.68 -10.46
CA VAL A 535 5.18 21.25 -9.26
C VAL A 535 6.66 21.48 -9.53
N VAL A 536 7.31 20.57 -10.28
CA VAL A 536 8.71 20.68 -10.68
C VAL A 536 8.97 21.99 -11.41
N VAL A 537 8.10 22.37 -12.36
CA VAL A 537 8.24 23.64 -13.09
C VAL A 537 8.08 24.88 -12.21
N LEU A 538 7.34 24.79 -11.11
CA LEU A 538 7.28 25.89 -10.13
C LEU A 538 8.62 26.00 -9.39
N VAL A 539 9.20 24.88 -8.95
CA VAL A 539 10.53 24.89 -8.32
C VAL A 539 11.62 25.37 -9.30
N PHE A 540 11.51 25.07 -10.60
CA PHE A 540 12.43 25.59 -11.61
C PHE A 540 12.35 27.10 -11.73
N ALA A 541 11.16 27.67 -11.91
CA ALA A 541 11.00 29.13 -11.94
C ALA A 541 11.49 29.76 -10.61
N TYR A 542 11.26 29.07 -9.50
CA TYR A 542 11.62 29.56 -8.17
C TYR A 542 13.13 29.66 -7.92
N THR A 543 13.98 28.96 -8.68
CA THR A 543 15.45 29.11 -8.54
C THR A 543 15.91 30.54 -8.77
N GLU A 544 15.18 31.29 -9.60
CA GLU A 544 15.49 32.67 -9.94
C GLU A 544 15.02 33.69 -8.89
N PHE A 545 14.20 33.29 -7.90
CA PHE A 545 13.89 34.13 -6.73
C PHE A 545 14.89 33.93 -5.58
N VAL A 546 15.42 32.71 -5.41
CA VAL A 546 16.29 32.37 -4.25
C VAL A 546 17.73 32.87 -4.43
N GLY A 547 18.10 33.33 -5.63
CA GLY A 547 19.43 33.86 -5.90
C GLY A 547 20.51 32.81 -5.64
N SER A 548 20.42 31.66 -6.30
CA SER A 548 21.50 30.68 -6.23
C SER A 548 22.76 31.24 -6.90
N ASN A 549 23.90 31.14 -6.21
CA ASN A 549 25.23 31.61 -6.67
C ASN A 549 25.78 30.84 -7.89
N ILE A 550 24.92 30.26 -8.73
CA ILE A 550 25.28 29.49 -9.92
C ILE A 550 24.50 30.06 -11.11
N LYS A 551 24.71 31.35 -11.40
CA LYS A 551 24.25 31.96 -12.64
C LYS A 551 25.23 31.62 -13.76
N VAL A 552 24.92 30.63 -14.60
CA VAL A 552 25.47 30.63 -15.97
C VAL A 552 24.43 31.28 -16.86
N ASN A 553 24.51 32.61 -16.94
CA ASN A 553 23.68 33.41 -17.81
C ASN A 553 24.16 33.22 -19.26
N THR A 554 23.30 32.62 -20.10
CA THR A 554 23.57 32.33 -21.52
C THR A 554 23.55 33.57 -22.39
N SER A 555 23.09 34.73 -21.89
CA SER A 555 23.08 36.00 -22.64
C SER A 555 24.47 36.57 -22.98
N LYS A 556 25.57 35.92 -22.57
CA LYS A 556 26.96 36.36 -22.87
C LYS A 556 27.88 35.35 -23.56
N TYR A 557 27.41 34.16 -23.89
CA TYR A 557 28.21 33.17 -24.63
C TYR A 557 27.41 32.70 -25.84
N HIS A 558 28.07 32.61 -27.00
CA HIS A 558 27.48 32.10 -28.24
C HIS A 558 26.61 30.85 -27.94
N THR A 559 25.30 31.03 -28.05
CA THR A 559 24.25 30.15 -27.50
C THR A 559 24.38 28.71 -28.01
N GLU A 560 24.87 28.52 -29.25
CA GLU A 560 25.09 27.20 -29.83
C GLU A 560 26.18 26.38 -29.12
N GLU A 561 27.34 26.97 -28.79
CA GLU A 561 28.46 26.21 -28.18
C GLU A 561 28.11 25.69 -26.78
N TYR A 562 27.45 26.52 -25.97
CA TYR A 562 27.10 26.14 -24.60
C TYR A 562 25.94 25.14 -24.56
N ILE A 563 24.90 25.34 -25.37
CA ILE A 563 23.82 24.35 -25.53
C ILE A 563 24.45 23.04 -26.02
N ASN A 564 25.30 23.07 -27.06
CA ASN A 564 26.02 21.89 -27.55
C ASN A 564 26.88 21.20 -26.48
N SER A 565 27.43 21.92 -25.50
CA SER A 565 28.21 21.31 -24.40
C SER A 565 27.40 20.34 -23.52
N PHE A 566 26.08 20.50 -23.43
CA PHE A 566 25.20 19.57 -22.70
C PHE A 566 24.80 18.35 -23.55
N TYR A 567 24.85 18.46 -24.88
CA TYR A 567 24.35 17.43 -25.82
C TYR A 567 25.45 16.73 -26.63
N GLY A 568 26.69 17.22 -26.62
CA GLY A 568 27.80 16.78 -27.48
C GLY A 568 28.69 15.65 -26.94
N GLY A 569 28.23 14.91 -25.92
CA GLY A 569 29.03 13.86 -25.26
C GLY A 569 28.65 12.44 -25.69
N GLY A 570 28.62 12.15 -26.99
CA GLY A 570 28.27 10.83 -27.49
C GLY A 570 28.69 10.63 -28.93
N ASP A 571 29.98 10.45 -29.15
CA ASP A 571 30.58 9.59 -30.19
C ASP A 571 32.08 9.91 -30.26
N GLU A 572 32.86 9.31 -29.36
CA GLU A 572 34.29 9.00 -29.57
C GLU A 572 34.75 8.10 -28.40
N ASP A 573 34.64 6.78 -28.62
CA ASP A 573 35.62 5.74 -28.25
C ASP A 573 34.95 4.36 -28.00
N ILE A 574 35.07 3.51 -29.03
CA ILE A 574 35.17 2.02 -29.06
C ILE A 574 34.06 1.18 -28.40
#